data_AF-A0A3D0MSK6-F1
#
_entry.id   AF-A0A3D0MSK6-F1
#
_cell.length_a   1.000
_cell.length_b   1.000
_cell.length_c   1.000
_cell.angle_alpha   90.00
_cell.angle_beta   90.00
_cell.angle_gamma   90.00
#
_symmetry.space_group_name_H-M   'P 1'
#
loop_
_entity.id
_entity.type
_entity.pdbx_description
1 polymer ?
#
loop_
_entity_poly.entity_id
_entity_poly.type
_entity_poly.pdbx_seq_one_letter_code
_entity_poly.pdbx_strand_id
1 'polypeptide(L)'
;MRRHLLLLLILAVTLPTLAVLVVSSVAMIHQEWAMEAVTRSYVEDLAENVASWLNLDSPFWGGGGMYPSIFRQLKVFSWGPSLPGWIAVITPDGKVLMASPGVSNLAAIWDPRIPIGRAVEVRDRQGDRYTIAVYPIDEGSRLVIAAVAWRQLIGPLLRFGHIWPVLIVLMTLTSLIAVWAMWRWLILPLRRMMIEVDSLVWGKELPEPDDPQAVFELGRLRRALYRLAKAAIERDDLRNRYVHDIVSVQEDEKKRIAREIHDGPLQDITAMIQQMRLFDMNLCGEVGQTHLKLAEEAAQMAVREMREMCDSLSPPWLELGGEHALTELADRLARHNGIDVTIDVDEDLSLSSEIVIAFFRIFQEAVSNAVRHGQATSVHGEIFPRGSFIHFNIQDNGIGFELNQTFEELLLKGHRGLANMMERITTLKGDFHVVSAPGQGTLLQCVVPYKREEILDETKGGSPERDE
;
A
#
# COMPACT_ATOMS: atom_id res chain seq x y z
N MET A 1 -5.31 -11.83 -17.22
CA MET A 1 -3.86 -12.07 -16.95
C MET A 1 -3.52 -12.52 -15.53
N ARG A 2 -4.23 -12.14 -14.45
CA ARG A 2 -3.82 -12.43 -13.04
C ARG A 2 -3.92 -13.89 -12.55
N ARG A 3 -4.74 -14.76 -13.15
CA ARG A 3 -4.93 -16.16 -12.68
C ARG A 3 -3.67 -17.04 -12.79
N HIS A 4 -2.68 -16.63 -13.57
CA HIS A 4 -1.48 -17.43 -13.84
C HIS A 4 -0.22 -16.87 -13.18
N LEU A 5 -0.26 -15.76 -12.45
CA LEU A 5 0.94 -15.17 -11.82
C LEU A 5 1.60 -16.16 -10.84
N LEU A 6 0.79 -16.90 -10.09
CA LEU A 6 1.28 -17.92 -9.17
C LEU A 6 1.92 -19.10 -9.89
N LEU A 7 1.29 -19.56 -10.96
CA LEU A 7 1.87 -20.57 -11.84
C LEU A 7 3.18 -20.08 -12.45
N LEU A 8 3.24 -18.82 -12.90
CA LEU A 8 4.45 -18.21 -13.45
C LEU A 8 5.57 -18.12 -12.42
N LEU A 9 5.27 -17.80 -11.16
CA LEU A 9 6.27 -17.66 -10.11
C LEU A 9 6.78 -19.03 -9.65
N ILE A 10 5.90 -20.04 -9.55
CA ILE A 10 6.29 -21.43 -9.33
C ILE A 10 7.14 -21.95 -10.51
N LEU A 11 6.72 -21.65 -11.74
CA LEU A 11 7.48 -22.02 -12.93
C LEU A 11 8.84 -21.32 -12.94
N ALA A 12 8.92 -20.04 -12.62
CA ALA A 12 10.17 -19.29 -12.55
C ALA A 12 11.17 -19.85 -11.52
N VAL A 13 10.69 -20.48 -10.45
CA VAL A 13 11.53 -21.11 -9.42
C VAL A 13 11.92 -22.55 -9.78
N THR A 14 11.06 -23.28 -10.49
CA THR A 14 11.27 -24.71 -10.81
C THR A 14 11.92 -24.97 -12.18
N LEU A 15 11.73 -24.08 -13.15
CA LEU A 15 12.31 -24.22 -14.50
C LEU A 15 13.84 -24.13 -14.48
N PRO A 16 14.49 -23.22 -13.72
CA PRO A 16 15.95 -23.18 -13.63
C PRO A 16 16.53 -24.46 -13.01
N THR A 17 15.89 -25.01 -11.97
CA THR A 17 16.37 -26.24 -11.34
C THR A 17 16.20 -27.45 -12.24
N LEU A 18 15.08 -27.53 -12.98
CA LEU A 18 14.88 -28.55 -14.00
C LEU A 18 15.89 -28.41 -15.15
N ALA A 19 16.15 -27.18 -15.62
CA ALA A 19 17.12 -26.92 -16.68
C ALA A 19 18.54 -27.33 -16.27
N VAL A 20 18.98 -26.99 -15.05
CA VAL A 20 20.29 -27.43 -14.53
C VAL A 20 20.36 -28.95 -14.45
N LEU A 21 19.29 -29.61 -14.03
CA LEU A 21 19.25 -31.07 -13.98
C LEU A 21 19.41 -31.69 -15.36
N VAL A 22 18.65 -31.22 -16.36
CA VAL A 22 18.73 -31.69 -17.75
C VAL A 22 20.10 -31.42 -18.36
N VAL A 23 20.62 -30.20 -18.21
CA VAL A 23 21.95 -29.82 -18.73
C VAL A 23 23.04 -30.66 -18.09
N SER A 24 22.96 -30.92 -16.78
CA SER A 24 23.93 -31.75 -16.07
C SER A 24 23.88 -33.21 -16.53
N SER A 25 22.68 -33.77 -16.74
CA SER A 25 22.53 -35.12 -17.28
C SER A 25 23.11 -35.23 -18.70
N VAL A 26 22.84 -34.26 -19.56
CA VAL A 26 23.40 -34.22 -20.92
C VAL A 26 24.92 -34.05 -20.90
N ALA A 27 25.45 -33.19 -20.03
CA ALA A 27 26.89 -32.98 -19.87
C ALA A 27 27.62 -34.25 -19.41
N MET A 28 27.01 -35.01 -18.48
CA MET A 28 27.57 -36.28 -18.01
C MET A 28 27.71 -37.30 -19.16
N ILE A 29 26.69 -37.42 -20.01
CA ILE A 29 26.72 -38.31 -21.19
C ILE A 29 27.81 -37.87 -22.18
N HIS A 30 27.92 -36.56 -22.46
CA HIS A 30 28.95 -36.04 -23.36
C HIS A 30 30.36 -36.25 -22.81
N GLN A 31 30.53 -36.10 -21.49
CA GLN A 31 31.82 -36.33 -20.82
C GLN A 31 32.24 -37.79 -20.93
N GLU A 32 31.31 -38.75 -20.84
CA GLU A 32 31.60 -40.17 -21.03
C GLU A 32 32.07 -40.46 -22.46
N TRP A 33 31.37 -39.94 -23.48
CA TRP A 33 31.78 -40.10 -24.88
C TRP A 33 33.12 -39.45 -25.20
N ALA A 34 33.37 -38.24 -24.68
CA ALA A 34 34.65 -37.56 -24.85
C ALA A 34 35.80 -38.36 -24.22
N MET A 35 35.56 -38.97 -23.05
CA MET A 35 36.55 -39.80 -22.38
C MET A 35 36.87 -41.09 -23.14
N GLU A 36 35.85 -41.74 -23.72
CA GLU A 36 36.06 -42.91 -24.58
C GLU A 36 36.94 -42.55 -25.79
N ALA A 37 36.63 -41.43 -26.46
CA ALA A 37 37.40 -40.95 -27.60
C ALA A 37 38.85 -40.61 -27.24
N VAL A 38 39.08 -39.88 -26.14
CA VAL A 38 40.42 -39.53 -25.65
C VAL A 38 41.20 -40.78 -25.27
N THR A 39 40.57 -41.75 -24.60
CA THR A 39 41.22 -43.02 -24.21
C THR A 39 41.63 -43.81 -25.44
N ARG A 40 40.77 -43.89 -26.46
CA ARG A 40 41.06 -44.58 -27.71
C ARG A 40 42.28 -43.96 -28.41
N SER A 41 42.26 -42.64 -28.62
CA SER A 41 43.38 -41.89 -29.22
C SER A 41 44.66 -42.05 -28.41
N TYR A 42 44.59 -41.91 -27.08
CA TYR A 42 45.76 -42.05 -26.21
C TYR A 42 46.43 -43.43 -26.33
N VAL A 43 45.65 -44.51 -26.37
CA VAL A 43 46.19 -45.87 -26.47
C VAL A 43 46.72 -46.15 -27.88
N GLU A 44 46.06 -45.63 -28.93
CA GLU A 44 46.54 -45.69 -30.31
C GLU A 44 47.88 -44.96 -30.47
N ASP A 45 47.93 -43.68 -30.06
CA ASP A 45 49.13 -42.86 -30.11
C ASP A 45 50.28 -43.49 -29.29
N LEU A 46 49.97 -44.07 -28.14
CA LEU A 46 50.97 -44.75 -27.31
C LEU A 46 51.53 -45.99 -28.02
N ALA A 47 50.68 -46.83 -28.61
CA ALA A 47 51.13 -48.02 -29.32
C ALA A 47 51.89 -47.69 -30.61
N GLU A 48 51.41 -46.71 -31.38
CA GLU A 48 52.01 -46.27 -32.64
C GLU A 48 53.39 -45.63 -32.39
N ASN A 49 53.49 -44.71 -31.43
CA ASN A 49 54.76 -44.06 -31.11
C ASN A 49 55.82 -45.07 -30.64
N VAL A 50 55.42 -46.06 -29.84
CA VAL A 50 56.32 -47.12 -29.38
C VAL A 50 56.72 -48.05 -30.54
N ALA A 51 55.78 -48.43 -31.41
CA ALA A 51 56.07 -49.26 -32.57
C ALA A 51 56.98 -48.55 -33.58
N SER A 52 56.75 -47.26 -33.83
CA SER A 52 57.58 -46.43 -34.70
C SER A 52 59.02 -46.32 -34.17
N TRP A 53 59.18 -46.09 -32.87
CA TRP A 53 60.50 -46.09 -32.22
C TRP A 53 61.23 -47.43 -32.35
N LEU A 54 60.53 -48.54 -32.09
CA LEU A 54 61.11 -49.87 -32.18
C LEU A 54 61.46 -50.27 -33.63
N ASN A 55 60.72 -49.74 -34.62
CA ASN A 55 61.04 -49.90 -36.05
C ASN A 55 62.23 -49.03 -36.50
N LEU A 56 62.42 -47.84 -35.92
CA LEU A 56 63.54 -46.94 -36.25
C LEU A 56 64.91 -47.48 -35.80
N ASP A 57 64.95 -48.38 -34.82
CA ASP A 57 66.18 -48.95 -34.23
C ASP A 57 66.77 -50.19 -34.97
N SER A 58 66.35 -50.47 -36.20
CA SER A 58 66.88 -51.57 -37.02
C SER A 58 67.83 -51.05 -38.11
N PRO A 59 69.16 -50.98 -37.84
CA PRO A 59 70.02 -52.13 -38.19
C PRO A 59 71.30 -52.31 -37.32
N PHE A 60 71.24 -52.17 -35.98
CA PHE A 60 72.45 -52.37 -35.13
C PHE A 60 72.39 -53.49 -34.07
N TRP A 61 71.29 -54.21 -33.95
CA TRP A 61 71.10 -55.19 -32.85
C TRP A 61 70.86 -56.62 -33.32
N GLY A 62 71.84 -57.19 -34.01
CA GLY A 62 72.01 -58.63 -34.13
C GLY A 62 72.80 -59.17 -32.93
N GLY A 63 72.14 -59.39 -31.79
CA GLY A 63 72.83 -59.99 -30.64
C GLY A 63 71.97 -59.99 -29.38
N GLY A 64 71.59 -61.18 -28.91
CA GLY A 64 70.83 -61.36 -27.68
C GLY A 64 71.51 -60.70 -26.48
N GLY A 65 70.78 -59.82 -25.80
CA GLY A 65 71.13 -59.37 -24.45
C GLY A 65 71.54 -57.91 -24.33
N MET A 66 70.67 -56.94 -24.65
CA MET A 66 70.80 -55.57 -24.09
C MET A 66 69.48 -54.79 -24.09
N TYR A 67 68.40 -55.37 -23.54
CA TYR A 67 67.11 -54.69 -23.40
C TYR A 67 66.93 -53.73 -22.20
N PRO A 68 67.73 -53.76 -21.10
CA PRO A 68 67.50 -52.86 -19.96
C PRO A 68 67.89 -51.38 -20.20
N SER A 69 68.74 -51.08 -21.17
CA SER A 69 69.31 -49.73 -21.38
C SER A 69 68.41 -48.81 -22.22
N ILE A 70 67.66 -49.35 -23.18
CA ILE A 70 66.66 -48.62 -23.98
C ILE A 70 65.56 -48.06 -23.05
N PHE A 71 65.11 -48.90 -22.11
CA PHE A 71 64.49 -48.62 -20.79
C PHE A 71 64.84 -47.27 -20.16
N ARG A 72 66.14 -47.09 -19.98
CA ARG A 72 66.72 -46.01 -19.18
C ARG A 72 66.98 -44.75 -20.02
N GLN A 73 67.12 -44.90 -21.35
CA GLN A 73 67.26 -43.80 -22.32
C GLN A 73 65.92 -43.30 -22.87
N LEU A 74 64.86 -44.12 -22.82
CA LEU A 74 63.46 -43.73 -22.94
C LEU A 74 63.10 -42.78 -21.80
N LYS A 75 63.48 -41.50 -21.93
CA LYS A 75 62.96 -40.38 -21.13
C LYS A 75 61.43 -40.19 -21.27
N VAL A 76 60.72 -41.14 -21.86
CA VAL A 76 59.26 -41.29 -21.83
C VAL A 76 58.76 -41.68 -20.43
N PHE A 77 59.62 -42.26 -19.59
CA PHE A 77 59.35 -42.53 -18.16
C PHE A 77 60.01 -41.51 -17.22
N SER A 78 60.05 -40.21 -17.58
CA SER A 78 60.51 -39.16 -16.68
C SER A 78 59.43 -38.79 -15.66
N TRP A 79 59.47 -39.45 -14.50
CA TRP A 79 59.05 -38.98 -13.16
C TRP A 79 58.08 -37.79 -13.11
N GLY A 80 56.81 -38.08 -13.39
CA GLY A 80 55.58 -37.43 -12.91
C GLY A 80 54.56 -38.55 -12.63
N PRO A 81 53.48 -38.36 -11.85
CA PRO A 81 52.68 -39.46 -11.32
C PRO A 81 52.19 -40.37 -12.46
N SER A 82 52.70 -41.61 -12.46
CA SER A 82 52.54 -42.70 -13.44
C SER A 82 51.48 -42.48 -14.54
N LEU A 83 51.94 -42.37 -15.80
CA LEU A 83 51.06 -42.48 -16.97
C LEU A 83 50.16 -43.72 -16.83
N PRO A 84 48.83 -43.59 -16.99
CA PRO A 84 47.94 -44.73 -16.91
C PRO A 84 48.17 -45.64 -18.10
N GLY A 85 48.21 -46.96 -17.86
CA GLY A 85 48.43 -47.98 -18.88
C GLY A 85 49.73 -48.75 -18.78
N TRP A 86 49.86 -49.73 -19.65
CA TRP A 86 51.02 -50.60 -19.76
C TRP A 86 51.25 -51.00 -21.22
N ILE A 87 52.48 -51.42 -21.50
CA ILE A 87 52.94 -51.76 -22.85
C ILE A 87 53.60 -53.13 -22.82
N ALA A 88 53.34 -53.96 -23.83
CA ALA A 88 54.01 -55.23 -24.03
C ALA A 88 54.39 -55.45 -25.49
N VAL A 89 55.50 -56.16 -25.73
CA VAL A 89 55.91 -56.63 -27.05
C VAL A 89 55.77 -58.14 -27.07
N ILE A 90 55.06 -58.66 -28.06
CA ILE A 90 54.78 -60.10 -28.18
C ILE A 90 55.15 -60.62 -29.58
N THR A 91 55.36 -61.93 -29.69
CA THR A 91 55.37 -62.61 -31.00
C THR A 91 53.94 -62.79 -31.53
N PRO A 92 53.74 -63.00 -32.85
CA PRO A 92 52.44 -63.35 -33.43
C PRO A 92 51.77 -64.57 -32.78
N ASP A 93 52.58 -65.47 -32.23
CA ASP A 93 52.17 -66.68 -31.49
C ASP A 93 51.78 -66.39 -30.02
N GLY A 94 51.77 -65.11 -29.61
CA GLY A 94 51.33 -64.68 -28.28
C GLY A 94 52.40 -64.76 -27.18
N LYS A 95 53.66 -65.05 -27.52
CA LYS A 95 54.74 -65.12 -26.53
C LYS A 95 55.21 -63.72 -26.15
N VAL A 96 55.14 -63.38 -24.87
CA VAL A 96 55.61 -62.08 -24.37
C VAL A 96 57.13 -62.03 -24.43
N LEU A 97 57.65 -61.10 -25.23
CA LEU A 97 59.07 -60.80 -25.35
C LEU A 97 59.48 -59.72 -24.34
N MET A 98 58.60 -58.74 -24.13
CA MET A 98 58.85 -57.61 -23.24
C MET A 98 57.56 -57.05 -22.66
N ALA A 99 57.62 -56.50 -21.44
CA ALA A 99 56.46 -55.95 -20.75
C ALA A 99 56.86 -54.84 -19.76
N SER A 100 56.06 -53.78 -19.67
CA SER A 100 56.19 -52.76 -18.62
C SER A 100 55.71 -53.31 -17.25
N PRO A 101 56.07 -52.66 -16.12
CA PRO A 101 55.48 -53.00 -14.83
C PRO A 101 53.95 -52.88 -14.88
N GLY A 102 53.22 -53.85 -14.33
CA GLY A 102 51.75 -53.87 -14.33
C GLY A 102 51.08 -54.70 -15.43
N VAL A 103 51.85 -55.31 -16.35
CA VAL A 103 51.37 -56.28 -17.37
C VAL A 103 51.13 -57.66 -16.75
N SER A 104 50.43 -57.73 -15.62
CA SER A 104 50.08 -59.01 -14.98
C SER A 104 48.82 -59.64 -15.57
N ASN A 105 48.00 -58.88 -16.30
CA ASN A 105 46.69 -59.31 -16.80
C ASN A 105 46.59 -59.39 -18.34
N LEU A 106 47.70 -59.26 -19.07
CA LEU A 106 47.72 -59.27 -20.54
C LEU A 106 47.12 -60.56 -21.13
N ALA A 107 47.41 -61.71 -20.53
CA ALA A 107 46.88 -63.00 -20.98
C ALA A 107 45.34 -63.12 -20.81
N ALA A 108 44.72 -62.30 -19.97
CA ALA A 108 43.27 -62.31 -19.76
C ALA A 108 42.51 -61.43 -20.76
N ILE A 109 43.21 -60.53 -21.46
CA ILE A 109 42.62 -59.53 -22.35
C ILE A 109 43.14 -59.58 -23.79
N TRP A 110 44.19 -60.37 -24.06
CA TRP A 110 44.73 -60.58 -25.40
C TRP A 110 43.85 -61.54 -26.22
N ASP A 111 43.46 -61.12 -27.42
CA ASP A 111 42.80 -61.95 -28.43
C ASP A 111 43.46 -61.69 -29.81
N PRO A 112 43.94 -62.72 -30.52
CA PRO A 112 44.48 -62.59 -31.87
C PRO A 112 43.54 -61.94 -32.89
N ARG A 113 42.24 -61.82 -32.59
CA ARG A 113 41.22 -61.19 -33.44
C ARG A 113 41.15 -59.67 -33.28
N ILE A 114 41.93 -59.07 -32.37
CA ILE A 114 41.96 -57.62 -32.18
C ILE A 114 42.54 -56.97 -33.46
N PRO A 115 41.86 -55.98 -34.06
CA PRO A 115 42.33 -55.33 -35.28
C PRO A 115 43.62 -54.56 -35.02
N ILE A 116 44.55 -54.68 -35.97
CA ILE A 116 45.81 -53.95 -35.96
C ILE A 116 45.54 -52.48 -36.35
N GLY A 117 46.21 -51.55 -35.68
CA GLY A 117 46.14 -50.12 -35.98
C GLY A 117 44.90 -49.41 -35.44
N ARG A 118 44.08 -50.08 -34.63
CA ARG A 118 42.88 -49.48 -34.03
C ARG A 118 42.70 -49.95 -32.59
N ALA A 119 42.38 -49.03 -31.70
CA ALA A 119 42.06 -49.36 -30.32
C ALA A 119 40.65 -49.96 -30.21
N VAL A 120 40.57 -51.06 -29.47
CA VAL A 120 39.32 -51.77 -29.18
C VAL A 120 39.15 -51.91 -27.68
N GLU A 121 37.89 -51.90 -27.24
CA GLU A 121 37.56 -52.18 -25.86
C GLU A 121 37.43 -53.67 -25.60
N VAL A 122 38.11 -54.15 -24.56
CA VAL A 122 38.07 -55.53 -24.11
C VAL A 122 37.72 -55.55 -22.63
N ARG A 123 36.98 -56.57 -22.19
CA ARG A 123 36.71 -56.82 -20.77
C ARG A 123 37.47 -58.05 -20.33
N ASP A 124 38.07 -57.98 -19.15
CA ASP A 124 38.66 -59.18 -18.56
C ASP A 124 37.57 -60.10 -17.95
N ARG A 125 37.97 -61.27 -17.44
CA ARG A 125 37.05 -62.24 -16.81
C ARG A 125 36.39 -61.71 -15.53
N GLN A 126 36.94 -60.66 -14.92
CA GLN A 126 36.38 -60.00 -13.73
C GLN A 126 35.43 -58.85 -14.11
N GLY A 127 35.34 -58.53 -15.41
CA GLY A 127 34.47 -57.48 -15.95
C GLY A 127 35.11 -56.09 -16.00
N ASP A 128 36.40 -55.95 -15.65
CA ASP A 128 37.11 -54.68 -15.75
C ASP A 128 37.31 -54.32 -17.24
N ARG A 129 36.99 -53.07 -17.61
CA ARG A 129 37.13 -52.55 -18.99
C ARG A 129 38.55 -52.07 -19.26
N TYR A 130 39.09 -52.48 -20.40
CA TYR A 130 40.39 -52.06 -20.92
C TYR A 130 40.24 -51.57 -22.36
N THR A 131 41.00 -50.54 -22.73
CA THR A 131 41.17 -50.14 -24.13
C THR A 131 42.55 -50.59 -24.57
N ILE A 132 42.62 -51.33 -25.68
CA ILE A 132 43.85 -51.97 -26.18
C ILE A 132 44.07 -51.58 -27.63
N ALA A 133 45.28 -51.17 -27.99
CA ALA A 133 45.72 -51.00 -29.38
C ALA A 133 46.90 -51.91 -29.69
N VAL A 134 46.96 -52.38 -30.93
CA VAL A 134 48.00 -53.32 -31.41
C VAL A 134 48.64 -52.76 -32.67
N TYR A 135 49.96 -52.67 -32.70
CA TYR A 135 50.73 -52.19 -33.85
C TYR A 135 51.88 -53.15 -34.21
N PRO A 136 52.17 -53.38 -35.50
CA PRO A 136 53.22 -54.28 -35.93
C PRO A 136 54.60 -53.62 -35.94
N ILE A 137 55.64 -54.41 -35.65
CA ILE A 137 57.08 -54.04 -35.75
C ILE A 137 57.77 -55.10 -36.61
N ASP A 138 58.92 -54.74 -37.20
CA ASP A 138 59.84 -55.66 -37.87
C ASP A 138 59.12 -56.40 -39.01
N GLU A 139 58.47 -55.64 -39.90
CA GLU A 139 57.65 -56.13 -41.03
C GLU A 139 56.55 -57.14 -40.61
N GLY A 140 56.03 -57.02 -39.38
CA GLY A 140 54.95 -57.86 -38.87
C GLY A 140 55.41 -59.11 -38.12
N SER A 141 56.71 -59.30 -37.91
CA SER A 141 57.25 -60.41 -37.12
C SER A 141 57.08 -60.25 -35.61
N ARG A 142 56.74 -59.04 -35.13
CA ARG A 142 56.45 -58.74 -33.71
C ARG A 142 55.30 -57.73 -33.59
N LEU A 143 54.62 -57.71 -32.44
CA LEU A 143 53.51 -56.80 -32.17
C LEU A 143 53.74 -56.02 -30.87
N VAL A 144 53.49 -54.71 -30.89
CA VAL A 144 53.32 -53.87 -29.68
C VAL A 144 51.87 -53.89 -29.28
N ILE A 145 51.63 -54.07 -27.99
CA ILE A 145 50.32 -53.92 -27.36
C ILE A 145 50.45 -52.79 -26.35
N ALA A 146 49.63 -51.76 -26.50
CA ALA A 146 49.38 -50.80 -25.43
C ALA A 146 47.97 -51.06 -24.88
N ALA A 147 47.83 -51.04 -23.56
CA ALA A 147 46.54 -51.21 -22.91
C ALA A 147 46.39 -50.31 -21.69
N VAL A 148 45.19 -49.78 -21.49
CA VAL A 148 44.86 -48.97 -20.32
C VAL A 148 43.59 -49.48 -19.67
N ALA A 149 43.60 -49.64 -18.35
CA ALA A 149 42.41 -49.93 -17.58
C ALA A 149 41.56 -48.67 -17.40
N TRP A 150 40.27 -48.74 -17.71
CA TRP A 150 39.33 -47.61 -17.54
C TRP A 150 39.33 -47.06 -16.10
N ARG A 151 39.49 -47.93 -15.10
CA ARG A 151 39.58 -47.54 -13.69
C ARG A 151 40.79 -46.66 -13.37
N GLN A 152 41.91 -46.82 -14.07
CA GLN A 152 43.12 -46.01 -13.88
C GLN A 152 42.97 -44.62 -14.49
N LEU A 153 42.29 -44.53 -15.64
CA LEU A 153 42.15 -43.27 -16.38
C LEU A 153 40.98 -42.42 -15.86
N ILE A 154 39.89 -43.04 -15.39
CA ILE A 154 38.65 -42.37 -14.94
C ILE A 154 38.57 -42.25 -13.41
N GLY A 155 39.43 -42.95 -12.64
CA GLY A 155 39.41 -42.94 -11.17
C GLY A 155 39.27 -41.55 -10.50
N PRO A 156 40.01 -40.52 -10.94
CA PRO A 156 39.86 -39.15 -10.43
C PRO A 156 38.52 -38.50 -10.80
N LEU A 157 37.97 -38.77 -11.98
CA LEU A 157 36.69 -38.21 -12.46
C LEU A 157 35.48 -38.89 -11.81
N LEU A 158 35.56 -40.17 -11.45
CA LEU A 158 34.51 -40.87 -10.70
C LEU A 158 34.23 -40.19 -9.34
N ARG A 159 35.26 -39.60 -8.70
CA ARG A 159 35.08 -38.83 -7.47
C ARG A 159 34.19 -37.60 -7.68
N PHE A 160 34.34 -36.90 -8.80
CA PHE A 160 33.45 -35.80 -9.18
C PHE A 160 32.05 -36.29 -9.58
N GLY A 161 31.95 -37.47 -10.21
CA GLY A 161 30.69 -38.10 -10.57
C GLY A 161 29.74 -38.32 -9.38
N HIS A 162 30.27 -38.60 -8.19
CA HIS A 162 29.44 -38.77 -6.98
C HIS A 162 28.98 -37.45 -6.35
N ILE A 163 29.68 -36.33 -6.57
CA ILE A 163 29.35 -35.02 -5.98
C ILE A 163 28.18 -34.38 -6.73
N TRP A 164 28.11 -34.54 -8.05
CA TRP A 164 27.09 -33.92 -8.90
C TRP A 164 25.64 -34.26 -8.52
N PRO A 165 25.26 -35.55 -8.34
CA PRO A 165 23.91 -35.90 -7.91
C PRO A 165 23.54 -35.30 -6.55
N VAL A 166 24.51 -35.24 -5.62
CA VAL A 166 24.29 -34.66 -4.29
C VAL A 166 23.99 -33.16 -4.40
N LEU A 167 24.71 -32.42 -5.24
CA LEU A 167 24.44 -31.00 -5.48
C LEU A 167 23.07 -30.77 -6.11
N ILE A 168 22.67 -31.62 -7.06
CA ILE A 168 21.34 -31.53 -7.68
C ILE A 168 20.24 -31.81 -6.65
N VAL A 169 20.38 -32.83 -5.82
CA VAL A 169 19.45 -33.12 -4.72
C VAL A 169 19.37 -31.94 -3.74
N LEU A 170 20.50 -31.33 -3.39
CA LEU A 170 20.51 -30.16 -2.50
C LEU A 170 19.80 -28.94 -3.15
N MET A 171 20.05 -28.69 -4.44
CA MET A 171 19.43 -27.57 -5.17
C MET A 171 17.93 -27.76 -5.38
N THR A 172 17.48 -28.99 -5.64
CA THR A 172 16.04 -29.29 -5.73
C THR A 172 15.36 -29.18 -4.37
N LEU A 173 15.97 -29.69 -3.31
CA LEU A 173 15.42 -29.63 -1.95
C LEU A 173 15.31 -28.18 -1.45
N THR A 174 16.32 -27.35 -1.70
CA THR A 174 16.26 -25.91 -1.39
C THR A 174 15.18 -25.18 -2.19
N SER A 175 15.01 -25.49 -3.49
CA SER A 175 13.92 -24.95 -4.32
C SER A 175 12.53 -25.35 -3.79
N LEU A 176 12.34 -26.61 -3.40
CA LEU A 176 11.08 -27.08 -2.81
C LEU A 176 10.78 -26.38 -1.48
N ILE A 177 11.78 -26.21 -0.62
CA ILE A 177 11.64 -25.45 0.63
C ILE A 177 11.26 -24.00 0.35
N ALA A 178 11.87 -23.36 -0.65
CA ALA A 178 11.55 -21.99 -1.03
C ALA A 178 10.09 -21.85 -1.52
N VAL A 179 9.62 -22.78 -2.36
CA VAL A 179 8.21 -22.82 -2.81
C VAL A 179 7.26 -23.03 -1.64
N TRP A 180 7.58 -23.96 -0.73
CA TRP A 180 6.78 -24.21 0.46
C TRP A 180 6.73 -22.99 1.39
N ALA A 181 7.87 -22.34 1.64
CA ALA A 181 7.96 -21.14 2.48
C ALA A 181 7.16 -19.98 1.86
N MET A 182 7.27 -19.76 0.54
CA MET A 182 6.47 -18.78 -0.17
C MET A 182 4.96 -19.07 -0.05
N TRP A 183 4.55 -20.34 -0.17
CA TRP A 183 3.15 -20.71 0.02
C TRP A 183 2.66 -20.46 1.44
N ARG A 184 3.47 -20.83 2.42
CA ARG A 184 3.16 -20.74 3.86
C ARG A 184 3.07 -19.30 4.36
N TRP A 185 3.98 -18.43 3.91
CA TRP A 185 4.17 -17.09 4.49
C TRP A 185 3.68 -15.94 3.60
N LEU A 186 3.50 -16.16 2.29
CA LEU A 186 3.00 -15.13 1.37
C LEU A 186 1.58 -15.44 0.87
N ILE A 187 1.38 -16.61 0.26
CA ILE A 187 0.13 -16.92 -0.46
C ILE A 187 -1.02 -17.14 0.52
N LEU A 188 -0.82 -18.00 1.53
CA LEU A 188 -1.89 -18.35 2.46
C LEU A 188 -2.38 -17.13 3.27
N PRO A 189 -1.50 -16.29 3.86
CA PRO A 189 -1.94 -15.10 4.58
C PRO A 189 -2.60 -14.07 3.66
N LEU A 190 -2.07 -13.87 2.44
CA LEU A 190 -2.68 -12.95 1.46
C LEU A 190 -4.10 -13.39 1.08
N ARG A 191 -4.32 -14.69 0.89
CA ARG A 191 -5.64 -15.24 0.55
C ARG A 191 -6.62 -15.09 1.71
N ARG A 192 -6.17 -15.30 2.95
CA ARG A 192 -7.00 -15.08 4.16
C ARG A 192 -7.43 -13.62 4.25
N MET A 193 -6.48 -12.70 4.15
CA MET A 193 -6.75 -11.26 4.19
C MET A 193 -7.70 -10.83 3.07
N MET A 194 -7.57 -11.38 1.86
CA MET A 194 -8.47 -11.06 0.76
C MET A 194 -9.90 -11.55 1.01
N ILE A 195 -10.09 -12.76 1.53
CA ILE A 195 -11.42 -13.29 1.89
C ILE A 195 -12.03 -12.44 3.01
N GLU A 196 -11.23 -12.13 4.02
CA GLU A 196 -11.64 -11.29 5.15
C GLU A 196 -12.13 -9.92 4.68
N VAL A 197 -11.33 -9.22 3.86
CA VAL A 197 -11.68 -7.89 3.30
C VAL A 197 -12.91 -7.94 2.39
N ASP A 198 -13.10 -9.01 1.61
CA ASP A 198 -14.26 -9.16 0.71
C ASP A 198 -15.56 -9.41 1.49
N SER A 199 -15.46 -10.10 2.63
CA SER A 199 -16.61 -10.33 3.54
C SER A 199 -16.86 -9.19 4.53
N LEU A 200 -15.91 -8.27 4.70
CA LEU A 200 -15.95 -7.27 5.76
C LEU A 200 -17.08 -6.27 5.54
N VAL A 201 -17.94 -6.08 6.53
CA VAL A 201 -18.91 -5.00 6.53
C VAL A 201 -18.22 -3.70 6.97
N TRP A 202 -17.78 -2.91 5.99
CA TRP A 202 -17.14 -1.61 6.20
C TRP A 202 -18.01 -0.70 7.09
N GLY A 203 -17.38 -0.09 8.10
CA GLY A 203 -18.06 0.78 9.06
C GLY A 203 -18.75 0.06 10.21
N LYS A 204 -18.69 -1.28 10.27
CA LYS A 204 -19.23 -2.07 11.41
C LYS A 204 -18.26 -3.08 11.99
N GLU A 205 -17.44 -3.69 11.14
CA GLU A 205 -16.53 -4.76 11.54
C GLU A 205 -15.07 -4.34 11.42
N LEU A 206 -14.24 -4.87 12.33
CA LEU A 206 -12.80 -4.68 12.31
C LEU A 206 -12.14 -5.97 11.82
N PRO A 207 -11.25 -5.90 10.81
CA PRO A 207 -10.42 -7.04 10.47
C PRO A 207 -9.46 -7.33 11.63
N GLU A 208 -8.92 -8.54 11.69
CA GLU A 208 -7.92 -8.85 12.68
C GLU A 208 -6.64 -8.01 12.45
N PRO A 209 -5.99 -7.50 13.52
CA PRO A 209 -4.94 -6.50 13.40
C PRO A 209 -3.59 -7.05 12.93
N ASP A 210 -3.27 -8.32 13.18
CA ASP A 210 -1.96 -8.89 12.86
C ASP A 210 -1.98 -10.41 12.64
N ASP A 211 -1.27 -10.91 11.63
CA ASP A 211 -1.14 -12.35 11.34
C ASP A 211 0.31 -12.78 11.62
N PRO A 212 0.58 -13.52 12.70
CA PRO A 212 1.93 -13.89 13.10
C PRO A 212 2.62 -14.83 12.09
N GLN A 213 1.89 -15.37 11.11
CA GLN A 213 2.43 -16.27 10.09
C GLN A 213 2.79 -15.55 8.78
N ALA A 214 2.45 -14.26 8.67
CA ALA A 214 2.69 -13.46 7.49
C ALA A 214 4.09 -12.84 7.48
N VAL A 215 4.61 -12.57 6.28
CA VAL A 215 5.82 -11.74 6.12
C VAL A 215 5.54 -10.32 6.63
N PHE A 216 6.57 -9.66 7.15
CA PHE A 216 6.51 -8.31 7.72
C PHE A 216 5.74 -7.28 6.88
N GLU A 217 5.90 -7.29 5.56
CA GLU A 217 5.19 -6.35 4.67
C GLU A 217 3.67 -6.59 4.64
N LEU A 218 3.23 -7.86 4.68
CA LEU A 218 1.80 -8.17 4.81
C LEU A 218 1.26 -7.74 6.17
N GLY A 219 2.02 -7.93 7.25
CA GLY A 219 1.64 -7.45 8.58
C GLY A 219 1.53 -5.92 8.64
N ARG A 220 2.37 -5.19 7.90
CA ARG A 220 2.25 -3.72 7.76
C ARG A 220 0.98 -3.33 7.00
N LEU A 221 0.67 -4.01 5.90
CA LEU A 221 -0.55 -3.78 5.13
C LEU A 221 -1.81 -4.06 5.95
N ARG A 222 -1.83 -5.15 6.72
CA ARG A 222 -2.95 -5.53 7.59
C ARG A 222 -3.19 -4.49 8.69
N ARG A 223 -2.13 -3.98 9.33
CA ARG A 223 -2.24 -2.86 10.27
C ARG A 223 -2.76 -1.57 9.63
N ALA A 224 -2.40 -1.29 8.37
CA ALA A 224 -2.94 -0.15 7.65
C ALA A 224 -4.44 -0.33 7.35
N LEU A 225 -4.86 -1.52 6.88
CA LEU A 225 -6.27 -1.86 6.67
C LEU A 225 -7.08 -1.75 7.97
N TYR A 226 -6.54 -2.25 9.08
CA TYR A 226 -7.15 -2.12 10.41
C TYR A 226 -7.41 -0.65 10.78
N ARG A 227 -6.41 0.23 10.60
CA ARG A 227 -6.56 1.66 10.87
C ARG A 227 -7.63 2.31 10.00
N LEU A 228 -7.70 1.94 8.71
CA LEU A 228 -8.72 2.45 7.79
C LEU A 228 -10.13 1.99 8.17
N ALA A 229 -10.30 0.70 8.49
CA ALA A 229 -11.57 0.15 8.94
C ALA A 229 -12.03 0.82 10.26
N LYS A 230 -11.11 1.02 11.21
CA LYS A 230 -11.39 1.73 12.46
C LYS A 230 -11.84 3.17 12.23
N ALA A 231 -11.13 3.91 11.38
CA ALA A 231 -11.49 5.29 11.04
C ALA A 231 -12.86 5.37 10.34
N ALA A 232 -13.21 4.37 9.53
CA ALA A 232 -14.54 4.29 8.90
C ALA A 232 -15.67 4.09 9.93
N ILE A 233 -15.46 3.23 10.94
CA ILE A 233 -16.42 3.03 12.03
C ILE A 233 -16.60 4.32 12.84
N GLU A 234 -15.50 4.95 13.26
CA GLU A 234 -15.54 6.19 14.03
C GLU A 234 -16.29 7.31 13.28
N ARG A 235 -16.08 7.40 11.96
CA ARG A 235 -16.78 8.36 11.11
C ARG A 235 -18.28 8.07 11.00
N ASP A 236 -18.68 6.81 10.90
CA ASP A 236 -20.09 6.45 10.84
C ASP A 236 -20.80 6.74 12.18
N ASP A 237 -20.15 6.43 13.30
CA ASP A 237 -20.65 6.73 14.65
C ASP A 237 -20.81 8.24 14.89
N LEU A 238 -19.85 9.04 14.42
CA LEU A 238 -19.96 10.49 14.48
C LEU A 238 -21.14 10.97 13.63
N ARG A 239 -21.25 10.50 12.38
CA ARG A 239 -22.36 10.85 11.49
C ARG A 239 -23.72 10.52 12.12
N ASN A 240 -23.87 9.33 12.69
CA ASN A 240 -25.12 8.90 13.32
C ASN A 240 -25.46 9.76 14.54
N ARG A 241 -24.46 10.14 15.35
CA ARG A 241 -24.63 11.09 16.46
C ARG A 241 -25.05 12.48 15.96
N TYR A 242 -24.40 13.01 14.93
CA TYR A 242 -24.77 14.29 14.32
C TYR A 242 -26.20 14.29 13.81
N VAL A 243 -26.62 13.24 13.10
CA VAL A 243 -28.00 13.13 12.60
C VAL A 243 -28.98 13.08 13.77
N HIS A 244 -28.70 12.28 14.79
CA HIS A 244 -29.55 12.20 15.98
C HIS A 244 -29.67 13.56 16.70
N ASP A 245 -28.55 14.25 16.89
CA ASP A 245 -28.51 15.56 17.54
C ASP A 245 -29.30 16.60 16.73
N ILE A 246 -29.12 16.66 15.41
CA ILE A 246 -29.91 17.55 14.54
C ILE A 246 -31.41 17.26 14.67
N VAL A 247 -31.81 15.99 14.60
CA VAL A 247 -33.22 15.60 14.75
C VAL A 247 -33.75 16.01 16.12
N SER A 248 -33.00 15.77 17.19
CA SER A 248 -33.41 16.14 18.55
C SER A 248 -33.60 17.65 18.70
N VAL A 249 -32.68 18.45 18.15
CA VAL A 249 -32.77 19.92 18.17
C VAL A 249 -33.99 20.37 17.38
N GLN A 250 -34.27 19.77 16.22
CA GLN A 250 -35.45 20.09 15.42
C GLN A 250 -36.76 19.73 16.15
N GLU A 251 -36.82 18.59 16.84
CA GLU A 251 -37.99 18.21 17.64
C GLU A 251 -38.23 19.14 18.82
N ASP A 252 -37.17 19.52 19.54
CA ASP A 252 -37.26 20.44 20.66
C ASP A 252 -37.68 21.84 20.22
N GLU A 253 -37.16 22.30 19.07
CA GLU A 253 -37.59 23.55 18.44
C GLU A 253 -39.07 23.49 18.08
N LYS A 254 -39.53 22.42 17.43
CA LYS A 254 -40.95 22.24 17.08
C LYS A 254 -41.85 22.24 18.33
N LYS A 255 -41.41 21.61 19.43
CA LYS A 255 -42.14 21.64 20.72
C LYS A 255 -42.13 23.02 21.37
N ARG A 256 -41.06 23.80 21.22
CA ARG A 256 -40.99 25.17 21.72
C ARG A 256 -42.00 26.05 20.95
N ILE A 257 -41.97 25.99 19.63
CA ILE A 257 -42.88 26.73 18.74
C ILE A 257 -44.33 26.39 19.05
N ALA A 258 -44.66 25.09 19.20
CA ALA A 258 -46.01 24.67 19.54
C ALA A 258 -46.51 25.25 20.87
N ARG A 259 -45.62 25.37 21.88
CA ARG A 259 -45.96 25.99 23.18
C ARG A 259 -46.15 27.50 23.05
N GLU A 260 -45.26 28.20 22.34
CA GLU A 260 -45.37 29.63 22.09
C GLU A 260 -46.68 29.99 21.36
N ILE A 261 -47.05 29.21 20.33
CA ILE A 261 -48.34 29.38 19.62
C ILE A 261 -49.53 29.14 20.56
N HIS A 262 -49.46 28.10 21.39
CA HIS A 262 -50.56 27.72 22.26
C HIS A 262 -50.79 28.74 23.39
N ASP A 263 -49.72 29.23 24.00
CA ASP A 263 -49.81 30.05 25.22
C ASP A 263 -50.06 31.54 24.94
N GLY A 264 -49.74 32.06 23.76
CA GLY A 264 -50.06 33.44 23.37
C GLY A 264 -51.26 33.53 22.40
N PRO A 265 -51.04 33.38 21.08
CA PRO A 265 -52.06 33.62 20.06
C PRO A 265 -53.37 32.85 20.25
N LEU A 266 -53.28 31.57 20.63
CA LEU A 266 -54.45 30.72 20.76
C LEU A 266 -55.30 31.11 21.98
N GLN A 267 -54.67 31.59 23.06
CA GLN A 267 -55.37 32.10 24.25
C GLN A 267 -56.05 33.43 23.95
N ASP A 268 -55.37 34.35 23.26
CA ASP A 268 -55.94 35.64 22.87
C ASP A 268 -57.14 35.49 21.92
N ILE A 269 -57.05 34.59 20.95
CA ILE A 269 -58.18 34.26 20.06
C ILE A 269 -59.33 33.64 20.85
N THR A 270 -59.03 32.79 21.84
CA THR A 270 -60.06 32.19 22.70
C THR A 270 -60.77 33.25 23.54
N ALA A 271 -60.02 34.20 24.12
CA ALA A 271 -60.55 35.34 24.86
C ALA A 271 -61.44 36.20 23.95
N MET A 272 -60.99 36.51 22.73
CA MET A 272 -61.78 37.23 21.73
C MET A 272 -63.12 36.53 21.45
N ILE A 273 -63.11 35.22 21.16
CA ILE A 273 -64.35 34.45 20.89
C ILE A 273 -65.32 34.53 22.09
N GLN A 274 -64.79 34.51 23.31
CA GLN A 274 -65.59 34.55 24.53
C GLN A 274 -66.23 35.93 24.75
N GLN A 275 -65.49 37.02 24.49
CA GLN A 275 -66.02 38.38 24.54
C GLN A 275 -67.10 38.64 23.47
N MET A 276 -66.92 38.11 22.26
CA MET A 276 -67.94 38.22 21.19
C MET A 276 -69.23 37.44 21.54
N ARG A 277 -69.13 36.28 22.20
CA ARG A 277 -70.31 35.54 22.68
C ARG A 277 -71.08 36.29 23.76
N LEU A 278 -70.37 36.99 24.67
CA LEU A 278 -71.02 37.82 25.70
C LEU A 278 -71.77 39.00 25.08
N PHE A 279 -71.24 39.58 24.01
CA PHE A 279 -71.95 40.59 23.23
C PHE A 279 -73.23 40.04 22.57
N ASP A 280 -73.14 38.87 21.93
CA ASP A 280 -74.26 38.22 21.21
C ASP A 280 -75.40 37.76 22.15
N MET A 281 -75.11 37.55 23.44
CA MET A 281 -76.10 37.24 24.49
C MET A 281 -76.99 38.43 24.90
N ASN A 282 -77.07 39.50 24.11
CA ASN A 282 -77.93 40.68 24.32
C ASN A 282 -77.66 41.47 25.63
N LEU A 283 -76.41 41.66 26.00
CA LEU A 283 -76.02 42.70 26.98
C LEU A 283 -76.23 44.10 26.34
N CYS A 284 -77.47 44.54 26.20
CA CYS A 284 -77.81 45.82 25.57
C CYS A 284 -77.33 47.03 26.41
N GLY A 285 -76.70 48.01 25.75
CA GLY A 285 -76.19 49.25 26.37
C GLY A 285 -74.65 49.32 26.42
N GLU A 286 -74.10 50.19 27.27
CA GLU A 286 -72.63 50.41 27.42
C GLU A 286 -71.83 49.11 27.68
N VAL A 287 -72.45 48.13 28.33
CA VAL A 287 -71.81 46.85 28.70
C VAL A 287 -71.49 45.99 27.47
N GLY A 288 -72.40 45.90 26.50
CA GLY A 288 -72.15 45.19 25.24
C GLY A 288 -71.06 45.85 24.40
N GLN A 289 -71.07 47.18 24.30
CA GLN A 289 -70.00 47.92 23.60
C GLN A 289 -68.62 47.69 24.27
N THR A 290 -68.59 47.55 25.59
CA THR A 290 -67.35 47.24 26.33
C THR A 290 -66.80 45.86 25.97
N HIS A 291 -67.65 44.83 25.89
CA HIS A 291 -67.23 43.48 25.47
C HIS A 291 -66.74 43.44 24.02
N LEU A 292 -67.39 44.17 23.10
CA LEU A 292 -66.93 44.27 21.72
C LEU A 292 -65.55 44.92 21.61
N LYS A 293 -65.29 45.95 22.43
CA LYS A 293 -63.99 46.64 22.48
C LYS A 293 -62.88 45.75 23.05
N LEU A 294 -63.17 44.98 24.10
CA LEU A 294 -62.25 43.98 24.65
C LEU A 294 -61.95 42.85 23.64
N ALA A 295 -62.94 42.44 22.85
CA ALA A 295 -62.74 41.47 21.77
C ALA A 295 -61.79 42.02 20.70
N GLU A 296 -61.97 43.28 20.30
CA GLU A 296 -61.11 43.96 19.34
C GLU A 296 -59.66 44.09 19.87
N GLU A 297 -59.48 44.44 21.14
CA GLU A 297 -58.16 44.51 21.79
C GLU A 297 -57.45 43.15 21.81
N ALA A 298 -58.17 42.07 22.16
CA ALA A 298 -57.65 40.70 22.13
C ALA A 298 -57.29 40.25 20.70
N ALA A 299 -58.10 40.61 19.70
CA ALA A 299 -57.80 40.35 18.29
C ALA A 299 -56.50 41.02 17.84
N GLN A 300 -56.32 42.29 18.20
CA GLN A 300 -55.14 43.05 17.87
C GLN A 300 -53.89 42.50 18.58
N MET A 301 -54.04 41.99 19.81
CA MET A 301 -52.95 41.35 20.57
C MET A 301 -52.52 40.05 19.91
N ALA A 302 -53.46 39.15 19.58
CA ALA A 302 -53.18 37.91 18.86
C ALA A 302 -52.48 38.14 17.50
N VAL A 303 -52.90 39.16 16.75
CA VAL A 303 -52.28 39.52 15.46
C VAL A 303 -50.84 40.01 15.64
N ARG A 304 -50.55 40.79 16.68
CA ARG A 304 -49.20 41.24 17.00
C ARG A 304 -48.31 40.05 17.39
N GLU A 305 -48.77 39.19 18.29
CA GLU A 305 -48.02 38.02 18.75
C GLU A 305 -47.76 37.03 17.61
N MET A 306 -48.76 36.74 16.76
CA MET A 306 -48.55 35.89 15.58
C MET A 306 -47.57 36.50 14.58
N ARG A 307 -47.55 37.82 14.42
CA ARG A 307 -46.61 38.50 13.53
C ARG A 307 -45.18 38.39 14.08
N GLU A 308 -44.97 38.65 15.36
CA GLU A 308 -43.68 38.46 16.03
C GLU A 308 -43.18 37.00 15.95
N MET A 309 -44.09 36.02 16.08
CA MET A 309 -43.78 34.60 15.91
C MET A 309 -43.43 34.24 14.47
N CYS A 310 -44.13 34.78 13.47
CA CYS A 310 -43.79 34.57 12.06
C CYS A 310 -42.44 35.19 11.71
N ASP A 311 -42.16 36.39 12.24
CA ASP A 311 -40.88 37.08 12.06
C ASP A 311 -39.71 36.33 12.74
N SER A 312 -39.98 35.55 13.80
CA SER A 312 -38.95 34.70 14.43
C SER A 312 -38.75 33.35 13.73
N LEU A 313 -39.80 32.82 13.07
CA LEU A 313 -39.83 31.51 12.40
C LEU A 313 -39.38 31.52 10.95
N SER A 314 -39.56 32.63 10.23
CA SER A 314 -39.18 32.78 8.85
C SER A 314 -38.33 34.03 8.73
N PRO A 315 -37.02 33.94 8.48
CA PRO A 315 -36.17 35.09 8.23
C PRO A 315 -36.61 35.88 6.98
N PRO A 316 -37.30 37.04 7.07
CA PRO A 316 -37.55 37.87 5.90
C PRO A 316 -36.28 38.65 5.50
N TRP A 317 -35.25 38.63 6.37
CA TRP A 317 -34.03 39.42 6.22
C TRP A 317 -33.01 38.85 5.24
N LEU A 318 -33.16 37.60 4.79
CA LEU A 318 -32.23 37.03 3.80
C LEU A 318 -32.40 37.66 2.40
N GLU A 319 -33.57 38.27 2.11
CA GLU A 319 -33.86 38.91 0.82
C GLU A 319 -33.49 40.41 0.79
N LEU A 320 -33.17 41.02 1.94
CA LEU A 320 -32.87 42.47 2.07
C LEU A 320 -31.36 42.79 2.04
N GLY A 321 -30.50 41.79 1.94
CA GLY A 321 -29.03 41.94 1.96
C GLY A 321 -28.40 41.64 3.33
N GLY A 322 -27.16 41.14 3.31
CA GLY A 322 -26.46 40.65 4.51
C GLY A 322 -26.17 41.71 5.57
N GLU A 323 -25.88 42.94 5.15
CA GLU A 323 -25.69 44.10 6.03
C GLU A 323 -26.94 44.39 6.85
N HIS A 324 -28.07 44.66 6.17
CA HIS A 324 -29.32 45.05 6.83
C HIS A 324 -29.81 43.98 7.83
N ALA A 325 -29.62 42.71 7.50
CA ALA A 325 -29.95 41.59 8.38
C ALA A 325 -29.16 41.58 9.69
N LEU A 326 -27.87 41.95 9.63
CA LEU A 326 -26.98 41.95 10.78
C LEU A 326 -27.17 43.20 11.64
N THR A 327 -27.40 44.36 11.02
CA THR A 327 -27.72 45.60 11.74
C THR A 327 -29.04 45.48 12.50
N GLU A 328 -30.09 44.94 11.87
CA GLU A 328 -31.37 44.68 12.53
C GLU A 328 -31.23 43.65 13.68
N LEU A 329 -30.36 42.64 13.53
CA LEU A 329 -30.05 41.71 14.61
C LEU A 329 -29.40 42.44 15.80
N ALA A 330 -28.43 43.32 15.56
CA ALA A 330 -27.77 44.10 16.60
C ALA A 330 -28.79 44.94 17.40
N ASP A 331 -29.68 45.65 16.71
CA ASP A 331 -30.74 46.46 17.34
C ASP A 331 -31.71 45.62 18.18
N ARG A 332 -32.05 44.41 17.72
CA ARG A 332 -32.89 43.49 18.50
C ARG A 332 -32.17 42.97 19.74
N LEU A 333 -30.91 42.59 19.60
CA LEU A 333 -30.10 42.08 20.71
C LEU A 333 -29.82 43.16 21.75
N ALA A 334 -29.58 44.40 21.33
CA ALA A 334 -29.44 45.56 22.21
C ALA A 334 -30.69 45.77 23.07
N ARG A 335 -31.87 45.82 22.42
CA ARG A 335 -33.16 45.99 23.10
C ARG A 335 -33.49 44.85 24.04
N HIS A 336 -33.25 43.61 23.63
CA HIS A 336 -33.57 42.42 24.43
C HIS A 336 -32.69 42.29 25.68
N ASN A 337 -31.39 42.57 25.55
CA ASN A 337 -30.43 42.33 26.64
C ASN A 337 -30.12 43.59 27.46
N GLY A 338 -30.58 44.78 27.03
CA GLY A 338 -30.35 46.04 27.74
C GLY A 338 -28.89 46.49 27.76
N ILE A 339 -28.13 46.15 26.71
CA ILE A 339 -26.72 46.51 26.54
C ILE A 339 -26.50 47.18 25.18
N ASP A 340 -25.37 47.84 24.99
CA ASP A 340 -25.02 48.44 23.71
C ASP A 340 -24.52 47.34 22.75
N VAL A 341 -25.15 47.19 21.59
CA VAL A 341 -24.77 46.21 20.58
C VAL A 341 -24.73 46.90 19.23
N THR A 342 -23.54 46.99 18.63
CA THR A 342 -23.33 47.64 17.34
C THR A 342 -22.66 46.68 16.36
N ILE A 343 -22.90 46.87 15.06
CA ILE A 343 -22.20 46.16 14.01
C ILE A 343 -21.95 47.06 12.82
N ASP A 344 -20.69 47.11 12.39
CA ASP A 344 -20.26 47.83 11.20
C ASP A 344 -19.96 46.81 10.09
N VAL A 345 -20.59 47.01 8.93
CA VAL A 345 -20.40 46.18 7.73
C VAL A 345 -19.94 47.09 6.60
N ASP A 346 -18.86 46.70 5.92
CA ASP A 346 -18.36 47.45 4.76
C ASP A 346 -19.42 47.49 3.63
N GLU A 347 -19.75 48.70 3.14
CA GLU A 347 -20.89 48.98 2.24
C GLU A 347 -20.81 48.23 0.89
N ASP A 348 -19.61 47.86 0.43
CA ASP A 348 -19.38 47.15 -0.83
C ASP A 348 -19.40 45.61 -0.70
N LEU A 349 -19.87 45.08 0.42
CA LEU A 349 -19.75 43.65 0.75
C LEU A 349 -21.00 42.82 0.40
N SER A 350 -20.96 42.14 -0.75
CA SER A 350 -21.98 41.13 -1.09
C SER A 350 -21.66 39.79 -0.44
N LEU A 351 -22.38 39.44 0.63
CA LEU A 351 -22.25 38.17 1.35
C LEU A 351 -23.18 37.10 0.78
N SER A 352 -22.70 35.87 0.63
CA SER A 352 -23.58 34.73 0.30
C SER A 352 -24.52 34.44 1.46
N SER A 353 -25.71 33.90 1.17
CA SER A 353 -26.71 33.54 2.19
C SER A 353 -26.14 32.61 3.27
N GLU A 354 -25.23 31.71 2.91
CA GLU A 354 -24.56 30.79 3.83
C GLU A 354 -23.67 31.53 4.84
N ILE A 355 -22.90 32.53 4.39
CA ILE A 355 -22.05 33.37 5.25
C ILE A 355 -22.92 34.23 6.16
N VAL A 356 -23.97 34.85 5.62
CA VAL A 356 -24.91 35.68 6.40
C VAL A 356 -25.51 34.87 7.55
N ILE A 357 -26.02 33.67 7.29
CA ILE A 357 -26.61 32.81 8.34
C ILE A 357 -25.57 32.42 9.39
N ALA A 358 -24.35 32.08 8.99
CA ALA A 358 -23.30 31.72 9.92
C ALA A 358 -22.92 32.90 10.82
N PHE A 359 -22.65 34.07 10.24
CA PHE A 359 -22.30 35.28 10.97
C PHE A 359 -23.43 35.73 11.90
N PHE A 360 -24.67 35.66 11.45
CA PHE A 360 -25.85 35.94 12.28
C PHE A 360 -25.87 35.07 13.54
N ARG A 361 -25.67 33.75 13.39
CA ARG A 361 -25.66 32.82 14.53
C ARG A 361 -24.45 33.01 15.44
N ILE A 362 -23.28 33.30 14.87
CA ILE A 362 -22.06 33.57 15.63
C ILE A 362 -22.23 34.86 16.44
N PHE A 363 -22.77 35.92 15.84
CA PHE A 363 -23.02 37.18 16.53
C PHE A 363 -24.02 37.04 17.67
N GLN A 364 -25.13 36.33 17.43
CA GLN A 364 -26.13 36.03 18.46
C GLN A 364 -25.52 35.27 19.66
N GLU A 365 -24.73 34.23 19.38
CA GLU A 365 -24.07 33.42 20.41
C GLU A 365 -22.99 34.23 21.14
N ALA A 366 -22.23 35.07 20.43
CA ALA A 366 -21.23 35.96 21.01
C ALA A 366 -21.86 36.96 21.98
N VAL A 367 -22.94 37.64 21.60
CA VAL A 367 -23.67 38.57 22.47
C VAL A 367 -24.27 37.83 23.68
N SER A 368 -24.86 36.66 23.47
CA SER A 368 -25.37 35.82 24.56
C SER A 368 -24.27 35.45 25.57
N ASN A 369 -23.09 35.07 25.07
CA ASN A 369 -21.93 34.75 25.91
C ASN A 369 -21.40 35.98 26.65
N ALA A 370 -21.31 37.12 25.98
CA ALA A 370 -20.89 38.38 26.57
C ALA A 370 -21.81 38.81 27.72
N VAL A 371 -23.13 38.67 27.57
CA VAL A 371 -24.12 39.02 28.61
C VAL A 371 -24.11 37.99 29.75
N ARG A 372 -24.24 36.71 29.43
CA ARG A 372 -24.43 35.64 30.44
C ARG A 372 -23.17 35.31 31.21
N HIS A 373 -22.02 35.35 30.55
CA HIS A 373 -20.74 34.92 31.13
C HIS A 373 -19.78 36.09 31.31
N GLY A 374 -19.81 37.07 30.40
CA GLY A 374 -18.92 38.22 30.42
C GLY A 374 -19.37 39.39 31.30
N GLN A 375 -20.67 39.48 31.66
CA GLN A 375 -21.25 40.70 32.26
C GLN A 375 -20.92 41.97 31.44
N ALA A 376 -20.79 41.83 30.12
CA ALA A 376 -20.46 42.92 29.22
C ALA A 376 -21.61 43.95 29.19
N THR A 377 -21.24 45.22 29.06
CA THR A 377 -22.18 46.33 28.83
C THR A 377 -22.18 46.81 27.38
N SER A 378 -21.20 46.39 26.58
CA SER A 378 -21.12 46.68 25.15
C SER A 378 -20.53 45.52 24.35
N VAL A 379 -21.08 45.26 23.17
CA VAL A 379 -20.53 44.34 22.17
C VAL A 379 -20.49 45.04 20.81
N HIS A 380 -19.36 44.94 20.12
CA HIS A 380 -19.15 45.54 18.82
C HIS A 380 -18.74 44.47 17.80
N GLY A 381 -19.42 44.44 16.66
CA GLY A 381 -19.09 43.59 15.51
C GLY A 381 -18.52 44.43 14.36
N GLU A 382 -17.54 43.90 13.65
CA GLU A 382 -16.95 44.54 12.48
C GLU A 382 -16.75 43.50 11.38
N ILE A 383 -17.33 43.75 10.20
CA ILE A 383 -17.23 42.88 9.02
C ILE A 383 -16.58 43.64 7.88
N PHE A 384 -15.44 43.14 7.41
CA PHE A 384 -14.68 43.76 6.32
C PHE A 384 -14.01 42.74 5.41
N PRO A 385 -13.87 43.03 4.11
CA PRO A 385 -13.08 42.22 3.19
C PRO A 385 -11.58 42.51 3.36
N ARG A 386 -10.75 41.47 3.24
CA ARG A 386 -9.30 41.61 3.14
C ARG A 386 -8.75 40.57 2.17
N GLY A 387 -8.38 41.02 0.96
CA GLY A 387 -7.93 40.13 -0.10
C GLY A 387 -9.04 39.17 -0.54
N SER A 388 -8.78 37.86 -0.45
CA SER A 388 -9.74 36.81 -0.82
C SER A 388 -10.52 36.26 0.38
N PHE A 389 -10.62 37.02 1.46
CA PHE A 389 -11.28 36.61 2.70
C PHE A 389 -12.18 37.73 3.22
N ILE A 390 -13.23 37.33 3.93
CA ILE A 390 -14.01 38.20 4.80
C ILE A 390 -13.60 37.95 6.24
N HIS A 391 -13.37 39.04 6.95
CA HIS A 391 -13.15 39.02 8.39
C HIS A 391 -14.41 39.43 9.10
N PHE A 392 -14.75 38.72 10.17
CA PHE A 392 -15.75 39.13 11.13
C PHE A 392 -15.14 39.12 12.53
N ASN A 393 -14.90 40.32 13.06
CA ASN A 393 -14.40 40.53 14.40
C ASN A 393 -15.58 40.86 15.32
N ILE A 394 -15.63 40.25 16.51
CA ILE A 394 -16.62 40.57 17.53
C ILE A 394 -15.89 40.79 18.84
N GLN A 395 -16.06 41.98 19.43
CA GLN A 395 -15.41 42.37 20.66
C GLN A 395 -16.43 42.72 21.74
N ASP A 396 -16.25 42.18 22.95
CA ASP A 396 -17.00 42.58 24.14
C ASP A 396 -16.09 43.23 25.19
N ASN A 397 -16.69 44.02 26.08
CA ASN A 397 -16.02 44.67 27.21
C ASN A 397 -16.21 43.94 28.55
N GLY A 398 -16.53 42.65 28.51
CA GLY A 398 -16.81 41.85 29.70
C GLY A 398 -15.57 41.50 30.52
N ILE A 399 -15.77 40.62 31.50
CA ILE A 399 -14.73 40.20 32.44
C ILE A 399 -13.63 39.32 31.82
N GLY A 400 -13.81 38.84 30.59
CA GLY A 400 -12.86 37.94 29.91
C GLY A 400 -12.55 36.63 30.66
N PHE A 401 -11.71 35.78 30.09
CA PHE A 401 -11.31 34.49 30.68
C PHE A 401 -9.94 34.03 30.19
N GLU A 402 -9.32 33.08 30.91
CA GLU A 402 -8.04 32.48 30.49
C GLU A 402 -8.24 31.34 29.49
N LEU A 403 -7.63 31.47 28.31
CA LEU A 403 -7.59 30.45 27.26
C LEU A 403 -6.35 29.55 27.40
N ASN A 404 -6.37 28.68 28.42
CA ASN A 404 -5.27 27.72 28.68
C ASN A 404 -5.57 26.30 28.17
N GLN A 405 -6.51 26.13 27.23
CA GLN A 405 -7.04 24.81 26.85
C GLN A 405 -7.19 24.64 25.34
N THR A 406 -7.06 23.39 24.91
CA THR A 406 -7.27 22.95 23.52
C THR A 406 -8.78 22.90 23.22
N PHE A 407 -9.19 23.14 21.97
CA PHE A 407 -10.62 23.15 21.60
C PHE A 407 -11.36 21.84 21.90
N GLU A 408 -10.68 20.68 21.84
CA GLU A 408 -11.22 19.38 22.27
C GLU A 408 -11.54 19.33 23.77
N GLU A 409 -10.80 20.07 24.59
CA GLU A 409 -11.00 20.17 26.04
C GLU A 409 -12.15 21.15 26.37
N LEU A 410 -12.38 22.17 25.55
CA LEU A 410 -13.50 23.11 25.68
C LEU A 410 -14.86 22.41 25.48
N LEU A 411 -14.94 21.45 24.54
CA LEU A 411 -16.11 20.58 24.33
C LEU A 411 -16.40 19.71 25.56
N LEU A 412 -15.36 19.14 26.18
CA LEU A 412 -15.47 18.28 27.37
C LEU A 412 -15.87 19.05 28.65
N LYS A 413 -15.55 20.35 28.74
CA LYS A 413 -15.87 21.20 29.91
C LYS A 413 -17.15 22.01 29.80
N GLY A 414 -17.94 21.83 28.74
CA GLY A 414 -19.26 22.45 28.61
C GLY A 414 -19.27 23.82 27.94
N HIS A 415 -18.17 24.26 27.30
CA HIS A 415 -18.13 25.47 26.48
C HIS A 415 -18.72 25.22 25.07
N ARG A 416 -19.98 24.75 25.04
CA ARG A 416 -20.66 24.34 23.80
C ARG A 416 -20.85 25.51 22.82
N GLY A 417 -20.99 26.74 23.31
CA GLY A 417 -21.14 27.95 22.50
C GLY A 417 -19.95 28.22 21.57
N LEU A 418 -18.73 28.25 22.12
CA LEU A 418 -17.49 28.45 21.36
C LEU A 418 -17.24 27.30 20.36
N ALA A 419 -17.50 26.06 20.76
CA ALA A 419 -17.37 24.90 19.89
C ALA A 419 -18.32 24.96 18.69
N ASN A 420 -19.58 25.34 18.91
CA ASN A 420 -20.57 25.51 17.85
C ASN A 420 -20.20 26.64 16.88
N MET A 421 -19.64 27.75 17.39
CA MET A 421 -19.16 28.84 16.53
C MET A 421 -17.99 28.40 15.64
N MET A 422 -17.04 27.65 16.20
CA MET A 422 -15.91 27.08 15.45
C MET A 422 -16.37 26.11 14.37
N GLU A 423 -17.29 25.20 14.68
CA GLU A 423 -17.82 24.21 13.73
C GLU A 423 -18.50 24.88 12.52
N ARG A 424 -19.25 25.98 12.78
CA ARG A 424 -19.88 26.77 11.72
C ARG A 424 -18.86 27.43 10.79
N ILE A 425 -17.82 28.05 11.34
CA ILE A 425 -16.73 28.64 10.54
C ILE A 425 -15.96 27.57 9.77
N THR A 426 -15.69 26.43 10.39
CA THR A 426 -15.03 25.29 9.75
C THR A 426 -15.85 24.76 8.56
N THR A 427 -17.18 24.75 8.67
CA THR A 427 -18.08 24.35 7.58
C THR A 427 -17.97 25.29 6.38
N LEU A 428 -17.71 26.57 6.61
CA LEU A 428 -17.42 27.58 5.58
C LEU A 428 -15.96 27.54 5.09
N LYS A 429 -15.16 26.55 5.50
CA LYS A 429 -13.72 26.45 5.22
C LYS A 429 -12.93 27.67 5.70
N GLY A 430 -13.39 28.27 6.79
CA GLY A 430 -12.76 29.42 7.44
C GLY A 430 -11.96 29.04 8.69
N ASP A 431 -11.31 30.05 9.26
CA ASP A 431 -10.53 29.98 10.50
C ASP A 431 -11.21 30.78 11.62
N PHE A 432 -11.15 30.25 12.84
CA PHE A 432 -11.75 30.85 14.03
C PHE A 432 -10.70 30.99 15.14
N HIS A 433 -10.55 32.20 15.65
CA HIS A 433 -9.62 32.53 16.73
C HIS A 433 -10.33 33.27 17.86
N VAL A 434 -9.95 32.95 19.10
CA VAL A 434 -10.46 33.61 20.30
C VAL A 434 -9.28 34.19 21.06
N VAL A 435 -9.37 35.48 21.38
CA VAL A 435 -8.43 36.18 22.23
C VAL A 435 -9.19 36.69 23.45
N SER A 436 -8.83 36.21 24.64
CA SER A 436 -9.43 36.69 25.89
C SER A 436 -8.39 36.67 26.99
N ALA A 437 -8.53 37.61 27.92
CA ALA A 437 -7.80 37.62 29.17
C ALA A 437 -8.69 38.19 30.29
N PRO A 438 -8.53 37.74 31.55
CA PRO A 438 -9.28 38.29 32.67
C PRO A 438 -9.16 39.82 32.76
N GLY A 439 -10.30 40.50 32.80
CA GLY A 439 -10.43 41.96 32.84
C GLY A 439 -10.19 42.69 31.52
N GLN A 440 -10.07 41.98 30.39
CA GLN A 440 -9.80 42.57 29.06
C GLN A 440 -10.89 42.26 28.02
N GLY A 441 -12.02 41.65 28.43
CA GLY A 441 -13.09 41.23 27.53
C GLY A 441 -12.71 40.03 26.66
N THR A 442 -13.47 39.84 25.58
CA THR A 442 -13.23 38.79 24.58
C THR A 442 -13.24 39.39 23.18
N LEU A 443 -12.31 38.94 22.35
CA LEU A 443 -12.27 39.18 20.92
C LEU A 443 -12.39 37.84 20.18
N LEU A 444 -13.43 37.71 19.37
CA LEU A 444 -13.64 36.61 18.43
C LEU A 444 -13.25 37.09 17.04
N GLN A 445 -12.46 36.28 16.32
CA GLN A 445 -12.05 36.57 14.96
C GLN A 445 -12.42 35.40 14.07
N CYS A 446 -13.29 35.65 13.11
CA CYS A 446 -13.70 34.69 12.10
C CYS A 446 -13.14 35.13 10.75
N VAL A 447 -12.55 34.21 10.00
CA VAL A 447 -12.03 34.47 8.65
C VAL A 447 -12.62 33.44 7.71
N VAL A 448 -13.34 33.86 6.68
CA VAL A 448 -13.94 32.94 5.70
C VAL A 448 -13.52 33.29 4.28
N PRO A 449 -13.28 32.30 3.39
CA PRO A 449 -12.98 32.57 1.99
C PRO A 449 -14.08 33.36 1.30
N TYR A 450 -13.70 34.38 0.53
CA TYR A 450 -14.58 35.25 -0.22
C TYR A 450 -14.25 35.22 -1.70
N LYS A 451 -15.27 34.94 -2.53
CA LYS A 451 -15.17 35.00 -3.98
C LYS A 451 -15.95 36.23 -4.44
N ARG A 452 -15.23 37.33 -4.70
CA ARG A 452 -15.83 38.53 -5.31
C ARG A 452 -16.34 38.13 -6.69
N GLU A 453 -17.66 38.15 -6.90
CA GLU A 453 -18.22 38.10 -8.25
C GLU A 453 -17.88 39.44 -8.91
N GLU A 454 -16.91 39.44 -9.82
CA GLU A 454 -16.71 40.55 -10.74
C GLU A 454 -17.96 40.66 -11.61
N ILE A 455 -18.79 41.65 -11.33
CA ILE A 455 -19.81 42.10 -12.27
C ILE A 455 -19.03 42.67 -13.46
N LEU A 456 -18.89 41.88 -14.52
CA LEU A 456 -18.45 42.36 -15.82
C LEU A 456 -19.54 43.31 -16.34
N ASP A 457 -19.24 44.61 -16.25
CA ASP A 457 -20.04 45.69 -16.84
C ASP A 457 -20.01 45.56 -18.37
N GLU A 458 -20.98 44.83 -18.95
CA GLU A 458 -21.16 44.67 -20.40
C GLU A 458 -21.73 45.92 -21.10
N THR A 459 -21.69 47.11 -20.48
CA THR A 459 -22.33 48.32 -21.02
C THR A 459 -21.41 49.41 -21.56
N LYS A 460 -20.23 49.09 -22.09
CA LYS A 460 -19.46 50.00 -22.97
C LYS A 460 -18.80 49.33 -24.18
N GLY A 461 -19.60 48.64 -24.99
CA GLY A 461 -19.27 48.33 -26.39
C GLY A 461 -19.75 49.44 -27.34
N GLY A 462 -19.30 50.68 -27.13
CA GLY A 462 -19.54 51.77 -28.08
C GLY A 462 -18.75 51.53 -29.36
N SER A 463 -19.47 51.31 -30.47
CA SER A 463 -18.92 51.24 -31.82
C SER A 463 -18.17 52.53 -32.16
N PRO A 464 -16.98 52.48 -32.80
CA PRO A 464 -16.43 53.66 -33.44
C PRO A 464 -17.18 53.87 -34.77
N GLU A 465 -18.09 54.84 -34.78
CA GLU A 465 -18.50 55.49 -36.03
C GLU A 465 -17.28 56.16 -36.68
N ARG A 466 -17.25 56.05 -38.01
CA ARG A 466 -16.34 56.75 -38.92
C ARG A 466 -16.54 58.26 -38.78
N ASP A 467 -15.46 59.02 -38.87
CA ASP A 467 -15.29 60.10 -39.87
C ASP A 467 -13.93 60.81 -39.64
N GLU A 468 -13.01 60.60 -40.59
CA GLU A 468 -12.25 61.60 -41.38
C GLU A 468 -11.12 60.94 -42.17
#